data_AF-A0A238VK46-F1
#
_entry.id   AF-A0A238VK46-F1
#
_cell.length_a   1.000
_cell.length_b   1.000
_cell.length_c   1.000
_cell.angle_alpha   90.00
_cell.angle_beta   90.00
_cell.angle_gamma   90.00
#
_symmetry.space_group_name_H-M   'P 1'
#
loop_
_entity.id
_entity.type
_entity.pdbx_description
1 polymer ?
#
loop_
_entity_poly.entity_id
_entity_poly.type
_entity_poly.pdbx_seq_one_letter_code
_entity_poly.pdbx_strand_id
1 'polypeptide(L)' 'MLCPLPVLRLRKVLLGAPVGARVTLLATDAMAAVDVPHFCAEGGHRLLDRRDLADGVHEFVVERGLSAPLAASGLTPKDI' A
#
# COMPACT_ATOMS: atom_id res chain seq x y z
N MET A 1 1.76 12.32 13.68
CA MET A 1 0.50 11.58 13.48
C MET A 1 0.84 10.12 13.33
N LEU A 2 0.29 9.26 14.19
CA LEU A 2 0.50 7.81 14.11
C LEU A 2 -0.06 7.33 12.77
N CYS A 3 0.79 6.83 11.87
CA CYS A 3 0.30 6.08 10.72
C CYS A 3 -0.47 4.87 11.26
N PRO A 4 -1.74 4.68 10.91
CA PRO A 4 -2.52 3.63 11.50
C PRO A 4 -1.92 2.28 11.11
N LEU A 5 -1.95 1.38 12.08
CA LEU A 5 -1.33 0.06 12.01
C LEU A 5 -1.68 -0.75 10.74
N PRO A 6 -2.89 -0.65 10.14
CA PRO A 6 -3.22 -1.35 8.91
C PRO A 6 -2.35 -0.93 7.71
N VAL A 7 -2.11 0.36 7.52
CA VAL A 7 -1.33 0.87 6.37
C VAL A 7 0.15 0.50 6.52
N LEU A 8 0.68 0.52 7.74
CA LEU A 8 2.06 0.08 8.00
C LEU A 8 2.26 -1.40 7.68
N ARG A 9 1.27 -2.25 8.01
CA ARG A 9 1.30 -3.69 7.65
C ARG A 9 1.19 -3.87 6.14
N LEU A 10 0.26 -3.18 5.48
CA LEU A 10 0.07 -3.23 4.04
C LEU A 10 1.36 -2.82 3.30
N ARG A 11 1.99 -1.71 3.71
CA ARG A 11 3.28 -1.26 3.18
C ARG A 11 4.36 -2.33 3.32
N LYS A 12 4.50 -2.93 4.52
CA LYS A 12 5.51 -3.98 4.76
C LYS A 12 5.32 -5.17 3.81
N VAL A 13 4.09 -5.61 3.59
CA VAL A 13 3.79 -6.72 2.67
C VAL A 13 4.10 -6.33 1.22
N LEU A 14 3.64 -5.15 0.78
CA LEU A 14 3.84 -4.70 -0.60
C LEU A 14 5.31 -4.44 -0.95
N LEU A 15 6.15 -4.04 0.01
CA LEU A 15 7.59 -3.87 -0.20
C LEU A 15 8.29 -5.17 -0.59
N GLY A 16 7.83 -6.31 -0.08
CA GLY A 16 8.38 -7.64 -0.42
C GLY A 16 7.67 -8.32 -1.59
N ALA A 17 6.59 -7.74 -2.12
CA ALA A 17 5.79 -8.35 -3.17
C ALA A 17 6.24 -7.90 -4.57
N PRO A 18 6.22 -8.78 -5.58
CA PRO A 18 6.51 -8.39 -6.96
C PRO A 18 5.42 -7.44 -7.49
N VAL A 19 5.77 -6.63 -8.49
CA VAL A 19 4.81 -5.78 -9.20
C VAL A 19 3.70 -6.65 -9.81
N GLY A 20 2.46 -6.21 -9.70
CA GLY A 20 1.26 -6.95 -10.07
C GLY A 20 0.75 -7.91 -8.99
N ALA A 21 1.49 -8.13 -7.90
CA ALA A 21 1.00 -8.96 -6.79
C ALA A 21 -0.22 -8.31 -6.13
N ARG A 22 -1.17 -9.15 -5.70
CA ARG A 22 -2.39 -8.71 -5.01
C ARG A 22 -2.33 -9.07 -3.54
N VAL A 23 -2.72 -8.13 -2.70
CA VAL A 23 -2.76 -8.26 -1.24
C VAL A 23 -4.14 -7.88 -0.77
N THR A 24 -4.75 -8.74 0.04
CA THR A 24 -6.00 -8.45 0.74
C THR A 24 -5.69 -7.98 2.16
N LEU A 25 -6.18 -6.80 2.53
CA LEU A 25 -6.08 -6.24 3.87
C LEU A 25 -7.46 -6.25 4.52
N LEU A 26 -7.57 -6.89 5.69
CA LEU A 26 -8.70 -6.75 6.59
C LEU A 26 -8.32 -5.78 7.72
N ALA A 27 -9.15 -4.77 7.94
CA ALA A 27 -8.92 -3.74 8.95
C ALA A 27 -10.21 -3.41 9.70
N THR A 28 -10.18 -3.42 11.03
CA THR A 28 -11.28 -2.98 11.91
C THR A 28 -11.17 -1.50 12.28
N ASP A 29 -10.22 -0.79 11.67
CA ASP A 29 -9.91 0.60 12.00
C ASP A 29 -10.67 1.53 11.04
N ALA A 30 -11.43 2.47 11.60
CA ALA A 30 -12.26 3.38 10.83
C ALA A 30 -11.43 4.30 9.90
N MET A 31 -10.16 4.57 10.23
CA MET A 31 -9.29 5.41 9.39
C MET A 31 -8.73 4.66 8.19
N ALA A 32 -8.68 3.32 8.22
CA ALA A 32 -8.25 2.50 7.08
C ALA A 32 -9.06 2.79 5.80
N ALA A 33 -10.33 3.16 5.97
CA ALA A 33 -11.21 3.65 4.93
C ALA A 33 -10.63 4.83 4.13
N VAL A 34 -9.90 5.73 4.78
CA VAL A 34 -9.32 6.93 4.16
C VAL A 34 -7.86 6.70 3.80
N ASP A 35 -7.12 6.06 4.69
CA ASP A 35 -5.67 5.95 4.55
C ASP A 35 -5.25 4.91 3.51
N VAL A 36 -5.99 3.81 3.32
CA VAL A 36 -5.64 2.79 2.31
C VAL A 36 -5.75 3.35 0.89
N PRO A 37 -6.84 4.03 0.48
CA PRO A 37 -6.90 4.69 -0.82
C PRO A 37 -5.78 5.72 -1.02
N HIS A 38 -5.53 6.56 -0.01
CA HIS A 38 -4.49 7.59 -0.08
C HIS A 38 -3.09 6.97 -0.20
N PHE A 39 -2.79 5.97 0.62
CA PHE A 39 -1.55 5.20 0.54
C PHE A 39 -1.35 4.55 -0.83
N CYS A 40 -2.40 4.01 -1.45
CA CYS A 40 -2.30 3.43 -2.78
C CYS A 40 -1.97 4.49 -3.83
N ALA A 41 -2.68 5.63 -3.80
CA ALA A 41 -2.44 6.73 -4.72
C ALA A 41 -1.01 7.29 -4.61
N GLU A 42 -0.56 7.61 -3.39
CA GLU A 42 0.78 8.16 -3.14
C GLU A 42 1.90 7.14 -3.40
N GLY A 43 1.65 5.86 -3.10
CA GLY A 43 2.61 4.77 -3.26
C GLY A 43 2.71 4.22 -4.68
N GLY A 44 1.88 4.70 -5.62
CA GLY A 44 1.79 4.14 -6.97
C GLY A 44 1.26 2.70 -6.98
N HIS A 45 0.43 2.33 -6.02
CA HIS A 45 -0.30 1.06 -5.97
C HIS A 45 -1.74 1.25 -6.48
N ARG A 46 -2.43 0.15 -6.80
CA ARG A 46 -3.82 0.20 -7.25
C ARG A 46 -4.72 -0.43 -6.22
N LEU A 47 -5.66 0.33 -5.70
CA LEU A 47 -6.80 -0.24 -4.98
C LEU A 47 -7.76 -0.84 -6.03
N LEU A 48 -7.88 -2.16 -6.03
CA LEU A 48 -8.72 -2.91 -6.98
C LEU A 48 -10.15 -3.02 -6.50
N ASP A 49 -10.33 -3.31 -5.21
CA ASP A 49 -11.64 -3.49 -4.61
C ASP A 49 -11.62 -3.01 -3.16
N ARG A 50 -12.80 -2.59 -2.69
CA ARG A 50 -13.03 -2.23 -1.30
C ARG A 50 -14.46 -2.59 -0.93
N ARG A 51 -14.62 -3.25 0.21
CA ARG A 51 -15.93 -3.58 0.77
C ARG A 51 -15.95 -3.46 2.28
N ASP A 52 -17.10 -3.06 2.79
CA ASP A 52 -17.41 -3.10 4.22
C ASP A 52 -18.00 -4.48 4.53
N LEU A 53 -17.43 -5.14 5.53
CA LEU A 53 -17.86 -6.43 6.08
C LEU A 53 -18.64 -6.19 7.38
N ALA A 54 -19.13 -7.28 7.99
CA ALA A 54 -19.75 -7.24 9.31
C ALA A 54 -18.78 -6.74 10.39
N ASP A 55 -19.34 -6.30 11.52
CA ASP A 55 -18.58 -5.93 12.73
C ASP A 55 -17.56 -4.80 12.55
N GLY A 56 -17.79 -3.90 11.58
CA GLY A 56 -16.91 -2.76 11.32
C GLY A 56 -15.56 -3.16 10.70
N VAL A 57 -15.49 -4.34 10.08
CA VAL A 57 -14.32 -4.78 9.32
C VAL A 57 -14.40 -4.21 7.90
N HIS A 58 -13.30 -3.66 7.42
CA HIS A 58 -13.12 -3.23 6.03
C HIS A 58 -12.17 -4.20 5.33
N GLU A 59 -12.53 -4.63 4.13
CA GLU A 59 -11.63 -5.36 3.24
C GLU A 59 -11.18 -4.47 2.08
N PHE A 60 -9.88 -4.52 1.79
CA PHE A 60 -9.25 -3.84 0.67
C PHE A 60 -8.44 -4.84 -0.14
N VAL A 61 -8.65 -4.87 -1.46
CA VAL A 61 -7.81 -5.62 -2.39
C VAL A 61 -6.88 -4.65 -3.08
N VAL A 62 -5.58 -4.77 -2.83
CA VAL A 62 -4.56 -3.85 -3.34
C VAL A 62 -3.61 -4.60 -4.26
N GLU A 63 -3.38 -4.06 -5.44
CA GLU A 63 -2.37 -4.52 -6.39
C GLU A 63 -1.11 -3.67 -6.26
N ARG A 64 0.03 -4.34 -6.14
CA ARG A 64 1.36 -3.76 -6.15
C ARG A 64 1.61 -3.11 -7.51
N GLY A 65 1.42 -1.80 -7.61
CA GLY A 65 1.86 -1.06 -8.78
C GLY A 65 3.37 -0.85 -8.80
N LEU A 66 3.86 -0.26 -9.89
CA LEU A 66 5.25 0.17 -10.05
C LEU A 66 5.51 1.36 -9.11
N SER A 67 5.63 1.12 -7.80
CA SER A 67 6.25 2.16 -6.97
C SER A 67 7.67 2.30 -7.52
N ALA A 68 8.07 3.53 -7.86
CA ALA A 68 9.49 3.80 -7.93
C ALA A 68 10.11 3.23 -6.65
N PRO A 69 11.16 2.40 -6.71
CA PRO A 69 11.84 2.00 -5.50
C PRO A 69 12.25 3.30 -4.82
N LEU A 70 11.91 3.48 -3.54
CA LEU A 70 12.39 4.59 -2.71
C LEU A 70 13.90 4.43 -2.41
N ALA A 71 14.64 3.95 -3.40
CA ALA A 71 16.05 3.63 -3.45
C ALA A 71 16.52 3.74 -4.91
N ALA A 72 16.41 4.94 -5.46
CA ALA A 72 17.26 5.40 -6.57
C ALA A 72 17.61 6.90 -6.41
N SER A 73 17.77 7.38 -5.16
CA SER A 73 18.74 8.44 -4.87
C SER A 73 20.08 7.78 -4.56
N GLY A 74 20.58 7.04 -5.54
CA GLY A 74 21.97 6.59 -5.64
C GLY A 74 22.56 7.34 -6.82
N LEU A 75 23.14 8.49 -6.55
CA LEU A 75 23.89 9.29 -7.51
C LEU A 75 25.18 8.54 -7.91
N THR A 76 25.42 8.47 -9.23
CA THR A 76 26.63 8.10 -10.01
C THR A 76 26.91 6.60 -10.27
N PRO A 77 27.35 6.24 -11.50
CA PRO A 77 28.69 6.56 -12.08
C PRO A 77 28.60 7.54 -13.26
N LYS A 78 29.39 8.62 -13.34
CA LYS A 78 30.79 8.76 -13.84
C LYS A 78 31.05 8.14 -15.24
N ASP A 79 31.47 9.03 -16.14
CA ASP A 79 32.21 8.80 -17.39
C ASP A 79 31.55 7.89 -18.46
N ILE A 80 30.90 8.51 -19.45
CA ILE A 80 31.26 8.33 -20.87
C ILE A 80 30.97 9.60 -21.67
#